data_AF-A0A370H9I3-F1
#
_entry.id   AF-A0A370H9I3-F1
#
_cell.length_a   1.000
_cell.length_b   1.000
_cell.length_c   1.000
_cell.angle_alpha   90.00
_cell.angle_beta   90.00
_cell.angle_gamma   90.00
#
_symmetry.space_group_name_H-M   'P 1'
#
loop_
_entity.id
_entity.type
_entity.pdbx_description
1 polymer ?
#
loop_
_entity_poly.entity_id
_entity_poly.type
_entity_poly.pdbx_seq_one_letter_code
_entity_poly.pdbx_strand_id
1 'polypeptide(L)'
;MAGNLQTLARRWCEYTNEPYCQARQALLAIPHSGRLLPDAPLGQARFEAAVLRSVGYGISPQCGGRGSTQPFGIQSVSPGCCGLEIRLSSNPKSANDFLYRISPILADGGVNGIAGLRVTFSRRGAVLSMYETDGTVLVRGVDEKSWMAALVAVSGKRTLRNYLGGTDALHEVEEAEMCLYRRMPSRSGLDSAEVLLSGIIRRAHMFRCRDLRFLDLWTDVSVDDAVIKIEWAGDLTHHQVISRAIDKRFGLPLKVVDKKCFCDHCTSDTYEIHLLDTVDERVHVYLRRSSLYDDELPPRPTGRCLSPGFSLGRDVELGRGACHAI
;
A
#
# COMPACT_ATOMS: atom_id res chain seq x y z
N MET A 1 8.50 27.51 -15.49
CA MET A 1 8.84 26.11 -15.13
C MET A 1 8.90 25.86 -13.61
N ALA A 2 9.52 26.73 -12.80
CA ALA A 2 9.66 26.53 -11.34
C ALA A 2 8.34 26.32 -10.57
N GLY A 3 7.26 27.03 -10.95
CA GLY A 3 5.94 26.86 -10.33
C GLY A 3 5.30 25.49 -10.56
N ASN A 4 5.65 24.78 -11.63
CA ASN A 4 5.16 23.43 -11.91
C ASN A 4 5.86 22.41 -11.00
N LEU A 5 7.19 22.49 -10.86
CA LEU A 5 7.96 21.56 -10.02
C LEU A 5 7.54 21.59 -8.55
N GLN A 6 7.25 22.78 -8.01
CA GLN A 6 6.82 22.89 -6.62
C GLN A 6 5.48 22.19 -6.36
N THR A 7 4.52 22.38 -7.25
CA THR A 7 3.21 21.72 -7.20
C THR A 7 3.35 20.22 -7.37
N LEU A 8 4.16 19.75 -8.33
CA LEU A 8 4.41 18.33 -8.52
C LEU A 8 5.08 17.68 -7.30
N ALA A 9 6.04 18.35 -6.66
CA ALA A 9 6.68 17.84 -5.45
C ALA A 9 5.72 17.75 -4.27
N ARG A 10 4.80 18.72 -4.10
CA ARG A 10 3.74 18.62 -3.09
C ARG A 10 2.81 17.44 -3.37
N ARG A 11 2.38 17.28 -4.63
CA ARG A 11 1.54 16.15 -5.04
C ARG A 11 2.27 14.82 -4.80
N TRP A 12 3.54 14.71 -5.17
CA TRP A 12 4.36 13.53 -4.85
C TRP A 12 4.32 13.18 -3.36
N CYS A 13 4.51 14.17 -2.47
CA CYS A 13 4.43 13.97 -1.02
C CYS A 13 3.04 13.48 -0.56
N GLU A 14 1.96 13.79 -1.26
CA GLU A 14 0.61 13.28 -0.94
C GLU A 14 0.53 11.74 -1.09
N TYR A 15 1.30 11.15 -2.03
CA TYR A 15 1.27 9.69 -2.29
C TYR A 15 2.36 8.92 -1.53
N THR A 16 3.46 9.58 -1.19
CA THR A 16 4.68 8.94 -0.66
C THR A 16 5.02 9.34 0.77
N ASN A 17 4.50 10.49 1.23
CA ASN A 17 4.91 11.16 2.46
C ASN A 17 6.43 11.36 2.62
N GLU A 18 7.17 11.41 1.51
CA GLU A 18 8.59 11.76 1.55
C GLU A 18 8.79 13.22 1.95
N PRO A 19 9.93 13.56 2.58
CA PRO A 19 10.37 14.93 2.74
C PRO A 19 10.35 15.67 1.39
N TYR A 20 9.84 16.89 1.38
CA TYR A 20 9.68 17.70 0.16
C TYR A 20 10.98 17.85 -0.66
N CYS A 21 12.13 17.95 0.01
CA CYS A 21 13.42 18.01 -0.67
C CYS A 21 13.75 16.74 -1.45
N GLN A 22 13.41 15.55 -0.92
CA GLN A 22 13.61 14.26 -1.58
C GLN A 22 12.63 14.11 -2.76
N ALA A 23 11.35 14.44 -2.56
CA ALA A 23 10.35 14.45 -3.63
C ALA A 23 10.78 15.35 -4.80
N ARG A 24 11.31 16.54 -4.50
CA ARG A 24 11.83 17.47 -5.52
C ARG A 24 13.04 16.89 -6.25
N GLN A 25 13.95 16.21 -5.56
CA GLN A 25 15.12 15.57 -6.18
C GLN A 25 14.70 14.40 -7.07
N ALA A 26 13.78 13.55 -6.62
CA ALA A 26 13.24 12.44 -7.40
C ALA A 26 12.61 12.93 -8.71
N LEU A 27 11.77 13.97 -8.65
CA LEU A 27 11.14 14.56 -9.83
C LEU A 27 12.12 15.14 -10.86
N LEU A 28 13.30 15.59 -10.44
CA LEU A 28 14.34 16.06 -11.36
C LEU A 28 15.00 14.91 -12.14
N ALA A 29 14.98 13.69 -11.59
CA ALA A 29 15.56 12.51 -12.21
C ALA A 29 14.61 11.78 -13.18
N ILE A 30 13.32 12.15 -13.19
CA ILE A 30 12.27 11.42 -13.92
C ILE A 30 11.88 12.18 -15.21
N PRO A 31 11.79 11.48 -16.36
CA PRO A 31 11.23 12.07 -17.57
C PRO A 31 9.80 12.58 -17.33
N HIS A 32 9.50 13.80 -17.78
CA HIS A 32 8.23 14.46 -17.45
C HIS A 32 7.03 13.97 -18.31
N SER A 33 7.26 13.04 -19.24
CA SER A 33 6.26 12.40 -20.08
C SER A 33 5.72 11.13 -19.41
N GLY A 34 4.46 11.15 -18.98
CA GLY A 34 3.78 9.98 -18.40
C GLY A 34 3.58 10.05 -16.88
N ARG A 35 3.51 8.88 -16.25
CA ARG A 35 3.42 8.72 -14.79
C ARG A 35 4.74 9.15 -14.15
N LEU A 36 4.65 9.94 -13.08
CA LEU A 36 5.79 10.47 -12.35
C LEU A 36 6.27 9.48 -11.28
N LEU A 37 5.36 8.75 -10.63
CA LEU A 37 5.76 7.66 -9.72
C LEU A 37 6.08 6.41 -10.55
N PRO A 38 7.31 5.89 -10.48
CA PRO A 38 7.74 4.78 -11.34
C PRO A 38 7.07 3.48 -10.92
N ASP A 39 6.65 2.71 -11.92
CA ASP A 39 6.21 1.32 -11.72
C ASP A 39 7.44 0.41 -11.61
N ALA A 40 7.34 -0.66 -10.83
CA ALA A 40 8.41 -1.62 -10.63
C ALA A 40 8.50 -2.61 -11.82
N PRO A 41 9.70 -3.10 -12.19
CA PRO A 41 9.80 -4.29 -13.03
C PRO A 41 9.16 -5.49 -12.30
N LEU A 42 8.67 -6.47 -13.06
CA LEU A 42 7.82 -7.54 -12.53
C LEU A 42 8.42 -8.29 -11.33
N GLY A 43 9.73 -8.60 -11.33
CA GLY A 43 10.38 -9.27 -10.20
C GLY A 43 10.34 -8.45 -8.90
N GLN A 44 10.61 -7.15 -9.00
CA GLN A 44 10.46 -6.20 -7.89
C GLN A 44 8.99 -6.04 -7.49
N ALA A 45 8.08 -5.97 -8.47
CA ALA A 45 6.66 -5.81 -8.22
C ALA A 45 6.08 -6.98 -7.41
N ARG A 46 6.41 -8.22 -7.80
CA ARG A 46 6.04 -9.44 -7.07
C ARG A 46 6.51 -9.40 -5.62
N PHE A 47 7.74 -8.96 -5.37
CA PHE A 47 8.25 -8.86 -4.00
C PHE A 47 7.53 -7.77 -3.19
N GLU A 48 7.35 -6.58 -3.75
CA GLU A 48 6.62 -5.49 -3.09
C GLU A 48 5.15 -5.85 -2.81
N ALA A 49 4.53 -6.59 -3.71
CA ALA A 49 3.17 -7.07 -3.55
C ALA A 49 3.05 -8.16 -2.48
N ALA A 50 4.05 -9.03 -2.32
CA ALA A 50 4.13 -9.95 -1.19
C ALA A 50 4.24 -9.20 0.14
N VAL A 51 5.10 -8.15 0.20
CA VAL A 51 5.18 -7.24 1.36
C VAL A 51 3.82 -6.63 1.66
N LEU A 52 3.15 -6.05 0.66
CA LEU A 52 1.83 -5.43 0.84
C LEU A 52 0.78 -6.42 1.31
N ARG A 53 0.73 -7.64 0.77
CA ARG A 53 -0.23 -8.67 1.20
C ARG A 53 -0.02 -9.06 2.65
N SER A 54 1.22 -9.27 3.08
CA SER A 54 1.53 -9.60 4.48
C SER A 54 1.11 -8.51 5.47
N VAL A 55 1.33 -7.24 5.13
CA VAL A 55 1.05 -6.12 6.05
C VAL A 55 -0.34 -5.53 5.89
N GLY A 56 -0.96 -5.76 4.74
CA GLY A 56 -2.29 -5.27 4.38
C GLY A 56 -3.42 -6.18 4.85
N TYR A 57 -3.19 -7.49 4.95
CA TYR A 57 -4.24 -8.46 5.22
C TYR A 57 -4.64 -8.57 6.69
N GLY A 58 -5.93 -8.41 6.94
CA GLY A 58 -6.58 -8.60 8.22
C GLY A 58 -6.56 -7.30 9.00
N ILE A 59 -7.75 -6.81 9.35
CA ILE A 59 -7.97 -5.73 10.32
C ILE A 59 -7.07 -6.01 11.52
N SER A 60 -5.93 -5.33 11.55
CA SER A 60 -5.19 -5.09 12.78
C SER A 60 -5.87 -3.84 13.28
N PRO A 61 -6.88 -3.90 14.20
CA PRO A 61 -7.41 -2.69 14.81
C PRO A 61 -6.29 -2.17 15.70
N GLN A 62 -5.33 -1.46 15.08
CA GLN A 62 -3.93 -1.48 15.47
C GLN A 62 -3.78 -1.24 16.97
N CYS A 63 -3.65 -2.35 17.68
CA CYS A 63 -3.40 -2.46 19.10
C CYS A 63 -4.25 -1.54 20.01
N GLY A 64 -5.59 -1.59 19.92
CA GLY A 64 -6.50 -1.16 21.00
C GLY A 64 -6.36 0.30 21.49
N GLY A 65 -5.83 1.20 20.65
CA GLY A 65 -5.74 2.63 20.89
C GLY A 65 -6.00 3.40 19.60
N ARG A 66 -5.89 4.74 19.61
CA ARG A 66 -5.94 5.53 18.35
C ARG A 66 -4.95 4.92 17.36
N GLY A 67 -5.46 4.30 16.29
CA GLY A 67 -4.67 3.54 15.32
C GLY A 67 -3.48 4.35 14.78
N SER A 68 -2.47 3.67 14.23
CA SER A 68 -1.47 4.38 13.43
C SER A 68 -2.22 5.07 12.30
N THR A 69 -2.13 6.39 12.26
CA THR A 69 -2.66 7.21 11.17
C THR A 69 -1.92 6.96 9.84
N GLN A 70 -0.96 6.01 9.86
CA GLN A 70 -0.08 5.66 8.77
C GLN A 70 -0.62 4.40 8.06
N PRO A 71 -0.96 4.51 6.75
CA PRO A 71 -1.39 3.37 5.94
C PRO A 71 -0.42 2.19 6.05
N PHE A 72 -0.94 1.00 6.36
CA PHE A 72 -0.14 -0.24 6.50
C PHE A 72 1.01 -0.15 7.52
N GLY A 73 0.98 0.80 8.46
CA GLY A 73 2.08 1.05 9.38
C GLY A 73 3.31 1.71 8.75
N ILE A 74 3.18 2.22 7.52
CA ILE A 74 4.26 2.85 6.75
C ILE A 74 4.18 4.37 6.91
N GLN A 75 5.24 4.95 7.47
CA GLN A 75 5.36 6.41 7.65
C GLN A 75 5.65 7.12 6.33
N SER A 76 6.50 6.55 5.47
CA SER A 76 6.82 7.13 4.16
C SER A 76 7.42 6.07 3.26
N VAL A 77 7.29 6.28 1.96
CA VAL A 77 7.78 5.39 0.90
C VAL A 77 8.60 6.19 -0.11
N SER A 78 9.81 5.75 -0.41
CA SER A 78 10.67 6.32 -1.45
C SER A 78 10.79 5.32 -2.60
N PRO A 79 9.96 5.43 -3.65
CA PRO A 79 9.97 4.50 -4.77
C PRO A 79 11.13 4.76 -5.72
N GLY A 80 11.95 3.72 -5.97
CA GLY A 80 12.95 3.69 -7.03
C GLY A 80 12.51 2.81 -8.21
N CYS A 81 13.23 2.85 -9.33
CA CYS A 81 12.92 1.98 -10.48
C CYS A 81 13.11 0.49 -10.13
N CYS A 82 14.18 0.13 -9.42
CA CYS A 82 14.53 -1.26 -9.10
C CYS A 82 14.55 -1.54 -7.58
N GLY A 83 13.81 -0.76 -6.79
CA GLY A 83 13.77 -0.93 -5.34
C GLY A 83 12.78 -0.01 -4.67
N LEU A 84 12.50 -0.30 -3.41
CA LEU A 84 11.60 0.48 -2.56
C LEU A 84 12.28 0.77 -1.23
N GLU A 85 12.33 2.03 -0.80
CA GLU A 85 12.69 2.36 0.58
C GLU A 85 11.42 2.67 1.37
N ILE A 86 11.28 2.06 2.55
CA ILE A 86 10.15 2.23 3.46
C ILE A 86 10.69 2.74 4.79
N ARG A 87 10.01 3.73 5.38
CA ARG A 87 10.14 4.07 6.79
C ARG A 87 8.88 3.64 7.52
N LEU A 88 9.04 2.90 8.60
CA LEU A 88 7.91 2.46 9.42
C LEU A 88 7.43 3.59 10.34
N SER A 89 6.18 3.47 10.81
CA SER A 89 5.61 4.34 11.82
C SER A 89 6.51 4.44 13.05
N SER A 90 6.60 5.65 13.63
CA SER A 90 7.30 5.84 14.91
C SER A 90 6.58 5.18 16.08
N ASN A 91 5.33 4.73 15.90
CA ASN A 91 4.62 3.91 16.88
C ASN A 91 5.25 2.51 16.93
N PRO A 92 5.89 2.11 18.04
CA PRO A 92 6.58 0.83 18.13
C PRO A 92 5.67 -0.38 17.90
N LYS A 93 4.39 -0.31 18.29
CA LYS A 93 3.46 -1.42 18.08
C LYS A 93 3.20 -1.65 16.59
N SER A 94 2.99 -0.57 15.84
CA SER A 94 2.77 -0.63 14.38
C SER A 94 4.02 -1.08 13.63
N ALA A 95 5.20 -0.59 14.03
CA ALA A 95 6.45 -1.05 13.45
C ALA A 95 6.70 -2.54 13.75
N ASN A 96 6.46 -2.99 14.99
CA ASN A 96 6.65 -4.39 15.36
C ASN A 96 5.67 -5.33 14.63
N ASP A 97 4.40 -4.92 14.49
CA ASP A 97 3.39 -5.67 13.74
C ASP A 97 3.82 -5.82 12.27
N PHE A 98 4.29 -4.74 11.63
CA PHE A 98 4.83 -4.79 10.27
C PHE A 98 5.96 -5.83 10.15
N LEU A 99 6.98 -5.72 11.01
CA LEU A 99 8.16 -6.59 10.97
C LEU A 99 7.80 -8.05 11.23
N TYR A 100 6.90 -8.31 12.18
CA TYR A 100 6.40 -9.65 12.47
C TYR A 100 5.65 -10.23 11.27
N ARG A 101 4.75 -9.45 10.65
CA ARG A 101 3.90 -9.90 9.54
C ARG A 101 4.68 -10.26 8.29
N ILE A 102 5.83 -9.65 8.04
CA ILE A 102 6.65 -10.00 6.86
C ILE A 102 7.65 -11.13 7.14
N SER A 103 8.02 -11.34 8.40
CA SER A 103 9.11 -12.26 8.74
C SER A 103 8.70 -13.72 8.55
N PRO A 104 9.50 -14.55 7.86
CA PRO A 104 9.21 -15.96 7.64
C PRO A 104 9.44 -16.73 8.93
N ILE A 105 8.36 -16.96 9.66
CA ILE A 105 8.38 -17.71 10.91
C ILE A 105 7.50 -18.95 10.80
N LEU A 106 7.96 -20.05 11.40
CA LEU A 106 7.14 -21.25 11.51
C LEU A 106 5.95 -21.02 12.46
N ALA A 107 4.73 -21.19 11.96
CA ALA A 107 3.49 -21.10 12.71
C ALA A 107 2.47 -22.13 12.20
N ASP A 108 1.83 -22.87 13.11
CA ASP A 108 0.73 -23.81 12.81
C ASP A 108 1.01 -24.81 11.65
N GLY A 109 2.27 -25.21 11.47
CA GLY A 109 2.69 -26.14 10.42
C GLY A 109 2.95 -25.52 9.05
N GLY A 110 2.93 -24.20 8.92
CA GLY A 110 3.28 -23.45 7.71
C GLY A 110 4.18 -22.26 7.98
N VAL A 111 4.44 -21.45 6.94
CA VAL A 111 5.14 -20.17 7.10
C VAL A 111 4.11 -19.08 7.37
N ASN A 112 4.26 -18.39 8.49
CA ASN A 112 3.69 -17.06 8.62
C ASN A 112 4.68 -16.04 8.06
N GLY A 113 4.16 -15.04 7.35
CA GLY A 113 4.95 -14.01 6.66
C GLY A 113 5.34 -14.38 5.23
N ILE A 114 6.48 -13.89 4.76
CA ILE A 114 6.89 -14.04 3.35
C ILE A 114 7.90 -15.18 3.26
N ALA A 115 7.46 -16.34 2.77
CA ALA A 115 8.36 -17.47 2.48
C ALA A 115 9.49 -17.05 1.52
N GLY A 116 10.74 -17.39 1.85
CA GLY A 116 11.91 -17.02 1.06
C GLY A 116 12.42 -15.59 1.31
N LEU A 117 11.85 -14.83 2.26
CA LEU A 117 12.37 -13.52 2.64
C LEU A 117 13.75 -13.65 3.30
N ARG A 118 14.69 -12.83 2.86
CA ARG A 118 16.05 -12.72 3.42
C ARG A 118 16.32 -11.30 3.84
N VAL A 119 16.98 -11.17 4.98
CA VAL A 119 17.26 -9.88 5.61
C VAL A 119 18.76 -9.76 5.82
N THR A 120 19.32 -8.67 5.30
CA THR A 120 20.68 -8.25 5.62
C THR A 120 20.63 -6.89 6.28
N PHE A 121 21.53 -6.61 7.20
CA PHE A 121 21.53 -5.34 7.94
C PHE A 121 22.66 -4.44 7.45
N SER A 122 22.31 -3.18 7.20
CA SER A 122 23.24 -2.13 6.79
C SER A 122 23.14 -0.93 7.73
N ARG A 123 24.05 0.04 7.59
CA ARG A 123 23.97 1.31 8.32
C ARG A 123 22.68 2.11 8.03
N ARG A 124 22.00 1.84 6.91
CA ARG A 124 20.75 2.51 6.55
C ARG A 124 19.51 1.83 7.14
N GLY A 125 19.60 0.54 7.48
CA GLY A 125 18.49 -0.28 7.95
C GLY A 125 18.55 -1.71 7.42
N ALA A 126 17.42 -2.40 7.53
CA ALA A 126 17.24 -3.77 7.08
C ALA A 126 16.96 -3.81 5.57
N VAL A 127 17.82 -4.47 4.82
CA VAL A 127 17.65 -4.72 3.38
C VAL A 127 16.98 -6.08 3.23
N LEU A 128 15.75 -6.05 2.75
CA LEU A 128 14.95 -7.21 2.45
C LEU A 128 15.17 -7.62 1.00
N SER A 129 15.24 -8.91 0.77
CA SER A 129 15.29 -9.54 -0.55
C SER A 129 14.46 -10.82 -0.51
N MET A 130 14.01 -11.29 -1.66
CA MET A 130 13.30 -12.56 -1.76
C MET A 130 14.14 -13.56 -2.56
N TYR A 131 14.27 -14.78 -2.04
CA TYR A 131 15.04 -15.87 -2.65
C TYR A 131 14.69 -16.04 -4.13
N GLU A 132 15.71 -16.16 -4.98
CA GLU A 132 15.58 -16.26 -6.45
C GLU A 132 14.89 -15.07 -7.14
N THR A 133 14.86 -13.88 -6.51
CA THR A 133 14.42 -12.65 -7.16
C THR A 133 15.39 -11.50 -6.94
N ASP A 134 15.48 -10.61 -7.93
CA ASP A 134 16.27 -9.38 -7.83
C ASP A 134 15.56 -8.26 -7.04
N GLY A 135 14.40 -8.58 -6.44
CA GLY A 135 13.58 -7.61 -5.71
C GLY A 135 14.25 -7.18 -4.40
N THR A 136 14.30 -5.87 -4.14
CA THR A 136 14.85 -5.32 -2.89
C THR A 136 13.94 -4.29 -2.24
N VAL A 137 13.80 -4.37 -0.92
CA VAL A 137 13.09 -3.37 -0.10
C VAL A 137 13.98 -2.98 1.07
N LEU A 138 14.30 -1.70 1.21
CA LEU A 138 15.04 -1.17 2.35
C LEU A 138 14.06 -0.67 3.41
N VAL A 139 14.03 -1.31 4.57
CA VAL A 139 13.32 -0.80 5.76
C VAL A 139 14.28 0.06 6.57
N ARG A 140 14.18 1.37 6.39
CA ARG A 140 15.12 2.34 6.93
C ARG A 140 14.98 2.49 8.44
N GLY A 141 16.14 2.59 9.11
CA GLY A 141 16.22 2.80 10.55
C GLY A 141 15.92 1.56 11.41
N VAL A 142 15.74 0.39 10.79
CA VAL A 142 15.58 -0.88 11.49
C VAL A 142 16.93 -1.60 11.48
N ASP A 143 17.54 -1.72 12.66
CA ASP A 143 18.73 -2.54 12.86
C ASP A 143 18.35 -3.97 13.27
N GLU A 144 19.36 -4.84 13.36
CA GLU A 144 19.18 -6.24 13.75
C GLU A 144 18.53 -6.36 15.14
N LYS A 145 18.93 -5.52 16.09
CA LYS A 145 18.41 -5.56 17.45
C LYS A 145 16.92 -5.22 17.49
N SER A 146 16.49 -4.18 16.78
CA SER A 146 15.10 -3.77 16.63
C SER A 146 14.27 -4.81 15.90
N TRP A 147 14.82 -5.41 14.84
CA TRP A 147 14.17 -6.52 14.12
C TRP A 147 13.88 -7.69 15.05
N MET A 148 14.91 -8.16 15.76
CA MET A 148 14.78 -9.29 16.69
C MET A 148 13.86 -8.96 17.87
N ALA A 149 13.89 -7.73 18.38
CA ALA A 149 12.99 -7.27 19.42
C ALA A 149 11.52 -7.27 18.97
N ALA A 150 11.23 -6.87 17.73
CA ALA A 150 9.88 -6.91 17.16
C ALA A 150 9.33 -8.35 17.13
N LEU A 151 10.15 -9.30 16.67
CA LEU A 151 9.77 -10.71 16.63
C LEU A 151 9.50 -11.28 18.03
N VAL A 152 10.31 -10.94 19.02
CA VAL A 152 10.10 -11.36 20.42
C VAL A 152 8.83 -10.73 21.01
N ALA A 153 8.56 -9.46 20.70
CA ALA A 153 7.43 -8.72 21.26
C ALA A 153 6.07 -9.33 20.85
N VAL A 154 5.96 -9.82 19.60
CA VAL A 154 4.71 -10.39 19.09
C VAL A 154 4.61 -11.89 19.37
N SER A 155 5.72 -12.64 19.34
CA SER A 155 5.71 -14.10 19.56
C SER A 155 5.66 -14.56 21.02
N GLY A 156 5.72 -13.64 22.00
CA GLY A 156 5.45 -13.98 23.41
C GLY A 156 6.48 -14.91 24.10
N LYS A 157 7.73 -14.96 23.62
CA LYS A 157 8.88 -15.76 24.14
C LYS A 157 8.98 -17.23 23.75
N ARG A 158 8.04 -17.82 22.99
CA ARG A 158 8.23 -19.18 22.42
C ARG A 158 8.89 -19.10 21.05
N THR A 159 10.21 -18.87 21.13
CA THR A 159 11.29 -19.23 20.19
C THR A 159 11.34 -18.55 18.82
N LEU A 160 12.24 -17.55 18.74
CA LEU A 160 12.99 -17.13 17.54
C LEU A 160 13.71 -18.29 16.80
N ARG A 161 13.74 -19.51 17.36
CA ARG A 161 14.20 -20.74 16.66
C ARG A 161 13.37 -21.03 15.39
N ASN A 162 12.26 -20.35 15.22
CA ASN A 162 11.34 -20.51 14.10
C ASN A 162 11.60 -19.54 12.94
N TYR A 163 12.57 -18.61 13.06
CA TYR A 163 12.97 -17.80 11.90
C TYR A 163 13.64 -18.73 10.87
N LEU A 164 13.06 -18.79 9.68
CA LEU A 164 13.36 -19.84 8.71
C LEU A 164 14.49 -19.45 7.74
N GLY A 165 15.36 -20.43 7.47
CA GLY A 165 16.38 -20.36 6.41
C GLY A 165 17.64 -19.57 6.75
N GLY A 166 18.71 -19.85 6.00
CA GLY A 166 19.92 -19.02 5.95
C GLY A 166 19.86 -18.05 4.78
N THR A 167 20.82 -17.13 4.69
CA THR A 167 20.88 -16.14 3.58
C THR A 167 20.75 -16.80 2.19
N ASP A 168 21.38 -17.97 2.02
CA ASP A 168 21.52 -18.63 0.72
C ASP A 168 20.74 -19.95 0.60
N ALA A 169 19.92 -20.31 1.60
CA ALA A 169 19.19 -21.57 1.60
C ALA A 169 17.77 -21.42 2.16
N LEU A 170 16.81 -22.04 1.49
CA LEU A 170 15.43 -22.19 1.97
C LEU A 170 15.35 -23.23 3.09
N HIS A 171 14.49 -22.98 4.07
CA HIS A 171 14.00 -24.04 4.94
C HIS A 171 13.02 -24.94 4.19
N GLU A 172 12.91 -26.23 4.55
CA GLU A 172 12.03 -27.20 3.87
C GLU A 172 10.57 -26.74 3.78
N VAL A 173 10.07 -26.09 4.85
CA VAL A 173 8.69 -25.54 4.90
C VAL A 173 8.54 -24.33 3.98
N GLU A 174 9.56 -23.48 3.86
CA GLU A 174 9.55 -22.37 2.89
C GLU A 174 9.55 -22.92 1.47
N GLU A 175 10.37 -23.92 1.18
CA GLU A 175 10.44 -24.57 -0.13
C GLU A 175 9.11 -25.21 -0.52
N ALA A 176 8.48 -25.93 0.42
CA ALA A 176 7.16 -26.53 0.21
C ALA A 176 6.10 -25.47 -0.12
N GLU A 177 6.07 -24.37 0.64
CA GLU A 177 5.12 -23.27 0.42
C GLU A 177 5.37 -22.56 -0.92
N MET A 178 6.63 -22.21 -1.22
CA MET A 178 7.01 -21.62 -2.51
C MET A 178 6.70 -22.56 -3.68
N CYS A 179 6.87 -23.87 -3.52
CA CYS A 179 6.48 -24.86 -4.53
C CYS A 179 4.97 -24.89 -4.77
N LEU A 180 4.15 -24.77 -3.71
CA LEU A 180 2.69 -24.67 -3.86
C LEU A 180 2.30 -23.42 -4.65
N TYR A 181 2.93 -22.26 -4.34
CA TYR A 181 2.71 -21.03 -5.11
C TYR A 181 3.17 -21.15 -6.56
N ARG A 182 4.34 -21.76 -6.84
CA ARG A 182 4.84 -22.00 -8.21
C ARG A 182 3.96 -22.93 -9.04
N ARG A 183 3.30 -23.88 -8.39
CA ARG A 183 2.36 -24.81 -9.03
C ARG A 183 1.02 -24.16 -9.38
N MET A 184 0.74 -22.97 -8.85
CA MET A 184 -0.38 -22.18 -9.38
C MET A 184 -0.04 -21.82 -10.82
N PRO A 185 -0.92 -22.12 -11.80
CA PRO A 185 -0.65 -21.86 -13.21
C PRO A 185 -0.16 -20.42 -13.39
N SER A 186 0.88 -20.23 -14.22
CA SER A 186 1.30 -18.90 -14.69
C SER A 186 0.10 -18.25 -15.38
N ARG A 187 -0.63 -17.41 -14.63
CA ARG A 187 -1.84 -16.75 -15.09
C ARG A 187 -1.46 -15.32 -15.42
N SER A 188 -1.70 -14.89 -16.65
CA SER A 188 -1.38 -13.53 -17.09
C SER A 188 -2.06 -12.44 -16.23
N GLY A 189 -3.18 -12.76 -15.55
CA GLY A 189 -3.83 -11.85 -14.59
C GLY A 189 -3.08 -11.69 -13.26
N LEU A 190 -2.25 -12.66 -12.86
CA LEU A 190 -1.43 -12.56 -11.65
C LEU A 190 -0.41 -11.43 -11.80
N ASP A 191 0.35 -11.41 -12.90
CA ASP A 191 1.43 -10.42 -13.07
C ASP A 191 0.91 -8.97 -13.05
N SER A 192 -0.24 -8.73 -13.68
CA SER A 192 -0.92 -7.43 -13.64
C SER A 192 -1.35 -7.06 -12.21
N ALA A 193 -1.92 -8.00 -11.45
CA ALA A 193 -2.28 -7.79 -10.06
C ALA A 193 -1.06 -7.51 -9.16
N GLU A 194 0.07 -8.20 -9.37
CA GLU A 194 1.32 -7.97 -8.64
C GLU A 194 1.88 -6.56 -8.92
N VAL A 195 1.87 -6.13 -10.19
CA VAL A 195 2.24 -4.76 -10.59
C VAL A 195 1.34 -3.74 -9.93
N LEU A 196 0.03 -4.01 -9.85
CA LEU A 196 -0.94 -3.10 -9.24
C LEU A 196 -0.77 -3.02 -7.71
N LEU A 197 -0.54 -4.14 -7.03
CA LEU A 197 -0.23 -4.19 -5.59
C LEU A 197 1.09 -3.48 -5.26
N SER A 198 2.14 -3.69 -6.05
CA SER A 198 3.37 -2.89 -5.99
C SER A 198 3.07 -1.40 -6.16
N GLY A 199 2.20 -1.06 -7.13
CA GLY A 199 1.74 0.30 -7.33
C GLY A 199 1.06 0.90 -6.10
N ILE A 200 0.23 0.12 -5.39
CA ILE A 200 -0.47 0.52 -4.18
C ILE A 200 0.52 0.82 -3.04
N ILE A 201 1.48 -0.07 -2.75
CA ILE A 201 2.43 0.17 -1.65
C ILE A 201 3.35 1.36 -1.95
N ARG A 202 3.76 1.54 -3.22
CA ARG A 202 4.50 2.74 -3.68
C ARG A 202 3.74 4.06 -3.49
N ARG A 203 2.42 3.97 -3.34
CA ARG A 203 1.47 5.08 -3.21
C ARG A 203 0.65 4.96 -1.93
N ALA A 204 1.17 4.29 -0.89
CA ALA A 204 0.41 3.96 0.31
C ALA A 204 -0.29 5.18 0.94
N HIS A 205 0.30 6.38 0.85
CA HIS A 205 -0.27 7.60 1.40
C HIS A 205 -1.42 8.22 0.57
N MET A 206 -1.83 7.60 -0.54
CA MET A 206 -3.14 7.92 -1.14
C MET A 206 -4.30 7.72 -0.14
N PHE A 207 -4.11 6.84 0.85
CA PHE A 207 -5.02 6.62 1.98
C PHE A 207 -4.75 7.48 3.20
N ARG A 208 -3.80 8.43 3.15
CA ARG A 208 -3.50 9.29 4.28
C ARG A 208 -4.66 10.25 4.57
N CYS A 209 -5.06 10.30 5.83
CA CYS A 209 -6.03 11.24 6.37
C CYS A 209 -5.71 11.56 7.84
N ARG A 210 -6.45 12.46 8.47
CA ARG A 210 -6.15 12.90 9.84
C ARG A 210 -6.44 11.80 10.85
N ASP A 211 -7.53 11.05 10.62
CA ASP A 211 -8.08 10.09 11.57
C ASP A 211 -8.31 8.72 10.90
N LEU A 212 -7.24 8.16 10.31
CA LEU A 212 -7.27 6.79 9.80
C LEU A 212 -7.34 5.82 10.97
N ARG A 213 -8.45 5.08 11.09
CA ARG A 213 -8.70 4.08 12.14
C ARG A 213 -8.15 2.72 11.75
N PHE A 214 -8.42 2.30 10.51
CA PHE A 214 -7.81 1.12 9.93
C PHE A 214 -7.73 1.24 8.41
N LEU A 215 -6.87 0.41 7.83
CA LEU A 215 -6.77 0.14 6.41
C LEU A 215 -6.48 -1.36 6.27
N ASP A 216 -7.34 -2.07 5.56
CA ASP A 216 -7.28 -3.50 5.32
C ASP A 216 -7.25 -3.76 3.82
N LEU A 217 -6.56 -4.81 3.41
CA LEU A 217 -6.40 -5.22 2.04
C LEU A 217 -6.47 -6.73 1.95
N TRP A 218 -7.35 -7.24 1.09
CA TRP A 218 -7.41 -8.67 0.77
C TRP A 218 -7.40 -8.87 -0.73
N THR A 219 -6.79 -9.98 -1.13
CA THR A 219 -6.62 -10.36 -2.52
C THR A 219 -7.22 -11.73 -2.71
N ASP A 220 -8.17 -11.85 -3.62
CA ASP A 220 -8.67 -13.12 -4.12
C ASP A 220 -8.18 -13.28 -5.55
N VAL A 221 -7.50 -14.38 -5.85
CA VAL A 221 -6.97 -14.61 -7.19
C VAL A 221 -7.44 -15.96 -7.70
N SER A 222 -8.27 -15.93 -8.74
CA SER A 222 -8.81 -17.12 -9.39
C SER A 222 -8.06 -17.40 -10.70
N VAL A 223 -8.57 -18.36 -11.49
CA VAL A 223 -8.01 -18.69 -12.81
C VAL A 223 -8.21 -17.54 -13.78
N ASP A 224 -9.36 -16.89 -13.69
CA ASP A 224 -9.87 -15.98 -14.72
C ASP A 224 -9.78 -14.51 -14.29
N ASP A 225 -9.72 -14.24 -13.00
CA ASP A 225 -9.71 -12.89 -12.43
C ASP A 225 -8.79 -12.75 -11.21
N ALA A 226 -8.40 -11.51 -10.93
CA ALA A 226 -7.76 -11.11 -9.70
C ALA A 226 -8.56 -9.96 -9.09
N VAL A 227 -8.96 -10.12 -7.84
CA VAL A 227 -9.79 -9.18 -7.09
C VAL A 227 -8.98 -8.66 -5.91
N ILE A 228 -8.68 -7.37 -5.93
CA ILE A 228 -8.04 -6.65 -4.83
C ILE A 228 -9.11 -5.82 -4.16
N LYS A 229 -9.34 -6.02 -2.87
CA LYS A 229 -10.29 -5.22 -2.11
C LYS A 229 -9.54 -4.45 -1.04
N ILE A 230 -9.87 -3.17 -0.90
CA ILE A 230 -9.26 -2.28 0.07
C ILE A 230 -10.36 -1.61 0.87
N GLU A 231 -10.33 -1.81 2.18
CA GLU A 231 -11.27 -1.20 3.11
C GLU A 231 -10.56 -0.25 4.06
N TRP A 232 -11.13 0.92 4.31
CA TRP A 232 -10.61 1.85 5.32
C TRP A 232 -11.72 2.43 6.19
N ALA A 233 -11.38 2.77 7.43
CA ALA A 233 -12.18 3.65 8.27
C ALA A 233 -11.40 4.90 8.62
N GLY A 234 -12.09 6.04 8.60
CA GLY A 234 -11.51 7.34 8.90
C GLY A 234 -12.15 8.47 8.12
N ASP A 235 -11.61 9.67 8.24
CA ASP A 235 -12.13 10.93 7.68
C ASP A 235 -11.93 11.07 6.15
N LEU A 236 -11.34 10.08 5.49
CA LEU A 236 -11.13 10.06 4.04
C LEU A 236 -12.40 9.65 3.30
N THR A 237 -12.84 10.47 2.33
CA THR A 237 -14.03 10.18 1.49
C THR A 237 -13.68 9.28 0.30
N HIS A 238 -14.68 8.59 -0.28
CA HIS A 238 -14.47 7.82 -1.52
C HIS A 238 -13.90 8.71 -2.63
N HIS A 239 -14.43 9.92 -2.79
CA HIS A 239 -13.96 10.89 -3.77
C HIS A 239 -12.47 11.21 -3.64
N GLN A 240 -11.97 11.39 -2.43
CA GLN A 240 -10.55 11.66 -2.22
C GLN A 240 -9.68 10.44 -2.59
N VAL A 241 -10.06 9.24 -2.15
CA VAL A 241 -9.32 8.01 -2.49
C VAL A 241 -9.31 7.77 -3.99
N ILE A 242 -10.48 7.79 -4.63
CA ILE A 242 -10.63 7.50 -6.06
C ILE A 242 -9.87 8.53 -6.88
N SER A 243 -10.04 9.83 -6.60
CA SER A 243 -9.36 10.90 -7.33
C SER A 243 -7.84 10.79 -7.23
N ARG A 244 -7.32 10.30 -6.10
CA ARG A 244 -5.88 10.00 -5.95
C ARG A 244 -5.50 8.73 -6.70
N ALA A 245 -6.28 7.66 -6.55
CA ALA A 245 -6.03 6.37 -7.18
C ALA A 245 -6.01 6.45 -8.71
N ILE A 246 -6.83 7.31 -9.33
CA ILE A 246 -6.88 7.48 -10.79
C ILE A 246 -6.16 8.75 -11.30
N ASP A 247 -5.38 9.43 -10.44
CA ASP A 247 -4.61 10.61 -10.86
C ASP A 247 -3.69 10.23 -12.03
N LYS A 248 -3.80 10.95 -13.15
CA LYS A 248 -3.09 10.59 -14.39
C LYS A 248 -1.57 10.54 -14.26
N ARG A 249 -0.97 11.26 -13.30
CA ARG A 249 0.48 11.37 -13.15
C ARG A 249 0.99 10.61 -11.93
N PHE A 250 0.22 10.56 -10.85
CA PHE A 250 0.65 9.97 -9.58
C PHE A 250 -0.15 8.74 -9.18
N GLY A 251 -1.32 8.51 -9.76
CA GLY A 251 -2.19 7.38 -9.45
C GLY A 251 -1.72 6.07 -10.08
N LEU A 252 -2.64 5.12 -10.05
CA LEU A 252 -2.56 3.77 -10.58
C LEU A 252 -3.17 3.72 -12.00
N PRO A 253 -2.86 2.68 -12.81
CA PRO A 253 -3.50 2.44 -14.11
C PRO A 253 -4.98 2.02 -13.99
N LEU A 254 -5.81 2.75 -13.24
CA LEU A 254 -7.18 2.35 -12.94
C LEU A 254 -8.21 3.22 -13.66
N LYS A 255 -9.35 2.63 -14.03
CA LYS A 255 -10.55 3.33 -14.50
C LYS A 255 -11.75 2.96 -13.64
N VAL A 256 -12.64 3.94 -13.40
CA VAL A 256 -13.90 3.71 -12.69
C VAL A 256 -14.89 3.02 -13.63
N VAL A 257 -15.50 1.93 -13.17
CA VAL A 257 -16.53 1.20 -13.94
C VAL A 257 -17.91 1.81 -13.70
N ASP A 258 -18.21 2.07 -12.43
CA ASP A 258 -19.51 2.58 -12.01
C ASP A 258 -19.67 4.04 -12.40
N LYS A 259 -20.57 4.33 -13.35
CA LYS A 259 -20.88 5.70 -13.81
C LYS A 259 -21.59 6.59 -12.77
N LYS A 260 -21.63 6.18 -11.50
CA LYS A 260 -22.30 6.93 -10.43
C LYS A 260 -21.36 8.01 -9.89
N CYS A 261 -21.96 9.10 -9.43
CA CYS A 261 -21.25 10.05 -8.57
C CYS A 261 -20.68 9.28 -7.37
N PHE A 262 -19.39 9.46 -7.09
CA PHE A 262 -18.68 8.77 -6.00
C PHE A 262 -18.58 9.65 -4.75
N CYS A 263 -19.60 10.48 -4.54
CA CYS A 263 -19.79 11.24 -3.31
C CYS A 263 -20.29 10.30 -2.20
N ASP A 264 -19.87 10.49 -0.94
CA ASP A 264 -20.27 9.58 0.15
C ASP A 264 -21.80 9.43 0.31
N HIS A 265 -22.56 10.49 -0.01
CA HIS A 265 -24.03 10.45 -0.02
C HIS A 265 -24.61 9.59 -1.16
N CYS A 266 -23.92 9.54 -2.29
CA CYS A 266 -24.30 8.83 -3.50
C CYS A 266 -23.95 7.33 -3.44
N THR A 267 -22.94 7.01 -2.63
CA THR A 267 -22.41 5.66 -2.45
C THR A 267 -23.01 4.94 -1.24
N SER A 268 -24.04 5.53 -0.61
CA SER A 268 -24.70 5.00 0.60
C SER A 268 -25.38 3.64 0.40
N ASP A 269 -25.60 3.23 -0.85
CA ASP A 269 -26.36 2.02 -1.15
C ASP A 269 -25.46 0.84 -1.57
N THR A 270 -24.30 1.11 -2.17
CA THR A 270 -23.35 0.07 -2.62
C THR A 270 -22.15 -0.09 -1.69
N TYR A 271 -21.73 0.98 -0.98
CA TYR A 271 -20.54 1.08 -0.11
C TYR A 271 -19.20 0.66 -0.73
N GLU A 272 -19.19 0.12 -1.94
CA GLU A 272 -18.04 -0.36 -2.67
C GLU A 272 -18.01 0.31 -4.05
N ILE A 273 -16.82 0.73 -4.48
CA ILE A 273 -16.57 1.32 -5.80
C ILE A 273 -15.67 0.41 -6.60
N HIS A 274 -16.15 0.00 -7.77
CA HIS A 274 -15.41 -0.87 -8.67
C HIS A 274 -14.52 -0.08 -9.63
N LEU A 275 -13.23 -0.40 -9.58
CA LEU A 275 -12.21 0.05 -10.53
C LEU A 275 -11.67 -1.15 -11.31
N LEU A 276 -11.30 -0.93 -12.56
CA LEU A 276 -10.59 -1.91 -13.40
C LEU A 276 -9.19 -1.42 -13.72
N ASP A 277 -8.24 -2.34 -13.77
CA ASP A 277 -6.96 -2.08 -14.42
C ASP A 277 -7.18 -1.77 -15.91
N THR A 278 -6.49 -0.75 -16.39
CA THR A 278 -6.48 -0.30 -17.79
C THR A 278 -5.53 -1.11 -18.65
N VAL A 279 -4.64 -1.89 -18.04
CA VAL A 279 -3.70 -2.80 -18.71
C VAL A 279 -4.31 -4.20 -18.84
N ASP A 280 -5.01 -4.69 -17.82
CA ASP A 280 -5.64 -6.01 -17.79
C ASP A 280 -7.02 -5.97 -17.14
N GLU A 281 -8.09 -6.02 -17.94
CA GLU A 281 -9.46 -5.90 -17.45
C GLU A 281 -9.93 -7.07 -16.57
N ARG A 282 -9.10 -8.11 -16.39
CA ARG A 282 -9.32 -9.20 -15.44
C ARG A 282 -8.87 -8.86 -14.02
N VAL A 283 -8.23 -7.70 -13.81
CA VAL A 283 -7.82 -7.22 -12.50
C VAL A 283 -8.81 -6.17 -12.00
N HIS A 284 -9.51 -6.52 -10.94
CA HIS A 284 -10.57 -5.73 -10.32
C HIS A 284 -10.07 -5.15 -9.00
N VAL A 285 -10.28 -3.85 -8.78
CA VAL A 285 -10.03 -3.21 -7.49
C VAL A 285 -11.35 -2.71 -6.93
N TYR A 286 -11.66 -3.12 -5.71
CA TYR A 286 -12.83 -2.66 -4.98
C TYR A 286 -12.38 -1.78 -3.82
N LEU A 287 -12.87 -0.55 -3.80
CA LEU A 287 -12.59 0.43 -2.75
C LEU A 287 -13.82 0.60 -1.88
N ARG A 288 -13.68 0.34 -0.58
CA ARG A 288 -14.76 0.45 0.39
C ARG A 288 -14.38 1.33 1.57
N ARG A 289 -15.22 2.30 1.90
CA ARG A 289 -15.14 2.98 3.19
C ARG A 289 -16.03 2.25 4.20
N SER A 290 -15.45 1.85 5.32
CA SER A 290 -16.18 1.33 6.47
C SER A 290 -16.79 2.47 7.28
N SER A 291 -18.04 2.30 7.71
CA SER A 291 -18.68 3.15 8.72
C SER A 291 -18.39 2.69 10.14
N LEU A 292 -17.61 1.61 10.29
CA LEU A 292 -17.09 1.19 11.59
C LEU A 292 -16.35 2.39 12.19
N TYR A 293 -16.72 2.82 13.40
CA TYR A 293 -16.21 3.99 14.13
C TYR A 293 -16.71 5.38 13.68
N ASP A 294 -17.73 5.47 12.84
CA ASP A 294 -18.29 6.78 12.45
C ASP A 294 -19.03 7.50 13.59
N ASP A 295 -19.55 6.76 14.57
CA ASP A 295 -20.18 7.28 15.78
C ASP A 295 -19.20 8.01 16.72
N GLU A 296 -17.91 7.70 16.60
CA GLU A 296 -16.82 8.37 17.33
C GLU A 296 -16.30 9.63 16.63
N LEU A 297 -16.74 9.90 15.40
CA LEU A 297 -16.28 11.03 14.59
C LEU A 297 -17.30 12.17 14.63
N PRO A 298 -16.84 13.44 14.62
CA PRO A 298 -17.76 14.56 14.51
C PRO A 298 -18.60 14.43 13.22
N PRO A 299 -19.89 14.83 13.25
CA PRO A 299 -20.76 14.78 12.08
C PRO A 299 -20.07 15.43 10.89
N ARG A 300 -19.92 14.67 9.81
CA ARG A 300 -19.22 15.17 8.64
C ARG A 300 -20.06 16.25 7.97
N PRO A 301 -19.42 17.30 7.42
CA PRO A 301 -20.12 18.16 6.48
C PRO A 301 -20.57 17.25 5.33
N THR A 302 -21.88 17.04 5.21
CA THR A 302 -22.47 16.38 4.05
C THR A 302 -22.27 17.34 2.88
N GLY A 303 -21.14 17.21 2.19
CA GLY A 303 -20.93 17.91 0.93
C GLY A 303 -22.15 17.65 0.06
N ARG A 304 -22.82 18.71 -0.41
CA ARG A 304 -23.96 18.54 -1.31
C ARG A 304 -23.48 17.71 -2.49
N CYS A 305 -24.21 16.64 -2.81
CA CYS A 305 -24.02 15.91 -4.06
C CYS A 305 -24.07 16.94 -5.20
N LEU A 306 -22.99 17.08 -5.97
CA LEU A 306 -22.92 18.03 -7.08
C LEU A 306 -23.70 17.58 -8.32
N SER A 307 -24.53 16.53 -8.22
CA SER A 307 -25.36 16.10 -9.35
C SER A 307 -26.65 16.92 -9.37
N PRO A 308 -26.76 17.86 -10.32
CA PRO A 308 -27.68 17.59 -11.43
C PRO A 308 -27.07 17.97 -12.80
N GLY A 309 -26.95 17.00 -13.72
CA GLY A 309 -26.83 17.26 -15.16
C GLY A 309 -25.43 17.51 -15.76
N PHE A 310 -24.47 16.58 -15.59
CA PHE A 310 -23.14 16.71 -16.19
C PHE A 310 -23.15 16.46 -17.72
N SER A 311 -23.08 17.54 -18.49
CA SER A 311 -22.26 17.59 -19.71
C SER A 311 -20.82 17.93 -19.30
N LEU A 312 -19.86 17.09 -19.67
CA LEU A 312 -18.43 17.35 -19.48
C LEU A 312 -18.01 18.45 -20.47
N GLY A 313 -18.17 19.71 -20.05
CA GLY A 313 -17.78 20.88 -20.82
C GLY A 313 -17.04 21.92 -19.97
N ARG A 314 -15.70 21.87 -20.06
CA ARG A 314 -14.72 22.94 -19.77
C ARG A 314 -14.62 23.50 -18.35
N ASP A 315 -13.37 23.46 -17.86
CA ASP A 315 -12.76 24.38 -16.90
C ASP A 315 -13.52 24.65 -15.59
N VAL A 316 -13.50 23.66 -14.69
CA VAL A 316 -13.64 23.95 -13.26
C VAL A 316 -12.24 24.21 -12.71
N GLU A 317 -11.85 25.48 -12.67
CA GLU A 317 -10.83 25.94 -11.74
C GLU A 317 -11.27 25.53 -10.34
N LEU A 318 -10.55 24.55 -9.75
CA LEU A 318 -10.71 24.17 -8.36
C LEU A 318 -10.40 25.38 -7.48
N GLY A 319 -11.46 26.06 -7.04
CA GLY A 319 -11.39 27.11 -6.04
C GLY A 319 -10.62 26.62 -4.82
N ARG A 320 -9.70 27.45 -4.35
CA ARG A 320 -8.89 27.24 -3.14
C ARG A 320 -9.81 27.08 -1.93
N GLY A 321 -10.26 25.85 -1.67
CA GLY A 321 -10.77 25.46 -0.37
C GLY A 321 -9.60 25.54 0.61
N ALA A 322 -9.70 26.42 1.61
CA ALA A 322 -8.72 26.57 2.65
C ALA A 322 -8.51 25.22 3.36
N CYS A 323 -7.40 24.55 3.06
CA CYS A 323 -6.84 23.56 3.96
C CYS A 323 -6.43 24.32 5.22
N HIS A 324 -7.21 24.17 6.29
CA HIS A 324 -6.73 24.51 7.62
C HIS A 324 -5.47 23.67 7.88
N ALA A 325 -4.33 24.36 7.99
CA ALA A 325 -3.09 23.78 8.41
C ALA A 325 -3.20 23.35 9.88
N ILE A 326 -2.98 22.06 10.15
CA ILE A 326 -2.45 21.52 11.41
C ILE A 326 -1.44 20.45 11.01
#